data_AF-A0A4Q5WI75-F1
#
_entry.id   AF-A0A4Q5WI75-F1
#
_cell.length_a   1.000
_cell.length_b   1.000
_cell.length_c   1.000
_cell.angle_alpha   90.00
_cell.angle_beta   90.00
_cell.angle_gamma   90.00
#
_symmetry.space_group_name_H-M   'P 1'
#
loop_
_entity.id
_entity.type
_entity.pdbx_description
1 polymer ?
#
loop_
_entity_poly.entity_id
_entity_poly.type
_entity_poly.pdbx_seq_one_letter_code
_entity_poly.pdbx_strand_id
1 'polypeptide(L)'
;GQYKDARTNSLVTCFITTDDITGGNSGSPVINANGELIGLAFDGNYEALSHKLAFDKDLNRTICVDIRYVLWCVDKVGGASNIVSELTLRK
;
A
#
# COMPACT_ATOMS: atom_id res chain seq x y z
N GLY A 1 -9.98 8.40 -13.84
CA GLY A 1 -10.23 9.50 -12.89
C GLY A 1 -8.97 9.81 -12.12
N GLN A 2 -9.08 10.53 -10.99
CA GLN A 2 -7.93 10.96 -10.17
C GLN A 2 -7.06 9.83 -9.59
N TYR A 3 -7.63 8.64 -9.38
CA TYR A 3 -6.93 7.48 -8.80
C TYR A 3 -6.14 6.65 -9.82
N LYS A 4 -6.17 7.03 -11.10
CA LYS A 4 -5.57 6.26 -12.18
C LYS A 4 -4.05 6.41 -12.15
N ASP A 5 -3.33 5.29 -12.29
CA ASP A 5 -1.90 5.31 -12.53
C ASP A 5 -1.60 5.80 -13.94
N ALA A 6 -0.73 6.80 -14.07
CA ALA A 6 -0.41 7.40 -15.36
C ALA A 6 0.39 6.46 -16.28
N ARG A 7 1.16 5.51 -15.72
CA ARG A 7 2.04 4.62 -16.48
C ARG A 7 1.27 3.42 -17.02
N THR A 8 0.42 2.81 -16.21
CA THR A 8 -0.35 1.61 -16.60
C THR A 8 -1.72 1.95 -17.17
N ASN A 9 -2.16 3.21 -17.09
CA ASN A 9 -3.49 3.66 -17.47
C ASN A 9 -4.62 2.86 -16.79
N SER A 10 -4.35 2.32 -15.59
CA SER A 10 -5.25 1.46 -14.83
C SER A 10 -5.29 1.86 -13.35
N LEU A 11 -6.20 1.25 -12.59
CA LEU A 11 -6.21 1.34 -11.14
C LEU A 11 -5.27 0.27 -10.58
N VAL A 12 -4.20 0.67 -9.91
CA VAL A 12 -3.29 -0.24 -9.21
C VAL A 12 -3.96 -0.64 -7.90
N THR A 13 -4.06 -1.93 -7.62
CA THR A 13 -4.69 -2.46 -6.40
C THR A 13 -3.67 -2.62 -5.28
N CYS A 14 -2.56 -3.31 -5.58
CA CYS A 14 -1.49 -3.61 -4.64
C CYS A 14 -0.13 -3.41 -5.30
N PHE A 15 0.90 -3.30 -4.47
CA PHE A 15 2.30 -3.31 -4.88
C PHE A 15 3.14 -4.08 -3.84
N ILE A 16 4.38 -4.38 -4.19
CA ILE A 16 5.33 -5.05 -3.29
C ILE A 16 6.54 -4.15 -3.00
N THR A 17 7.10 -4.31 -1.81
CA THR A 17 8.34 -3.63 -1.40
C THR A 17 9.35 -4.64 -0.85
N THR A 18 10.59 -4.19 -0.64
CA THR A 18 11.64 -4.94 0.06
C THR A 18 11.70 -4.61 1.55
N ASP A 19 10.65 -3.97 2.09
CA ASP A 19 10.58 -3.68 3.52
C ASP A 19 10.53 -5.01 4.30
N ASP A 20 11.19 -5.03 5.45
CA ASP A 20 11.22 -6.19 6.34
C ASP A 20 10.11 -6.06 7.39
N ILE A 21 9.13 -6.97 7.33
CA ILE A 21 8.01 -6.99 8.26
C ILE A 21 7.86 -8.33 8.96
N THR A 22 7.26 -8.28 10.14
CA THR A 22 6.76 -9.45 10.87
C THR A 22 5.37 -9.17 11.45
N GLY A 23 4.81 -10.14 12.17
CA GLY A 23 3.56 -9.99 12.91
C GLY A 23 3.57 -8.75 13.80
N GLY A 24 2.53 -7.94 13.69
CA GLY A 24 2.44 -6.61 14.31
C GLY A 24 2.49 -5.44 13.33
N ASN A 25 2.98 -5.66 12.09
CA ASN A 25 3.04 -4.62 11.05
C ASN A 25 1.77 -4.51 10.18
N SER A 26 0.74 -5.31 10.43
CA SER A 26 -0.52 -5.22 9.70
C SER A 26 -1.16 -3.84 9.93
N GLY A 27 -1.39 -3.09 8.86
CA GLY A 27 -1.89 -1.72 8.91
C GLY A 27 -0.80 -0.64 8.96
N SER A 28 0.49 -1.00 8.95
CA SER A 28 1.59 -0.02 8.95
C SER A 28 1.53 0.89 7.71
N PRO A 29 1.74 2.21 7.87
CA PRO A 29 1.79 3.13 6.75
C PRO A 29 3.06 2.90 5.92
N VAL A 30 2.89 2.82 4.60
CA VAL A 30 4.00 2.81 3.64
C VAL A 30 4.16 4.22 3.10
N ILE A 31 5.35 4.78 3.23
CA ILE A 31 5.62 6.21 3.03
C ILE A 31 6.64 6.39 1.91
N ASN A 32 6.45 7.37 1.03
CA ASN A 32 7.44 7.74 0.02
C ASN A 32 8.59 8.60 0.59
N ALA A 33 9.57 8.95 -0.25
CA ALA A 33 10.72 9.75 0.15
C ALA A 33 10.39 11.16 0.70
N ASN A 34 9.17 11.65 0.47
CA ASN A 34 8.70 12.97 0.93
C ASN A 34 7.89 12.90 2.24
N GLY A 35 7.73 11.72 2.84
CA GLY A 35 6.90 11.58 4.03
C GLY A 35 5.40 11.41 3.73
N GLU A 36 5.00 11.12 2.49
CA GLU A 36 3.59 11.00 2.09
C GLU A 36 3.15 9.52 2.06
N LEU A 37 1.93 9.25 2.52
CA LEU A 37 1.34 7.91 2.54
C LEU A 37 1.07 7.43 1.09
N ILE A 38 1.63 6.27 0.73
CA ILE A 38 1.45 5.64 -0.59
C ILE A 38 0.76 4.27 -0.52
N GLY A 39 0.70 3.65 0.65
CA GLY A 39 0.02 2.38 0.84
C GLY A 39 -0.05 1.94 2.29
N LEU A 40 -0.64 0.78 2.51
CA LEU A 40 -0.71 0.14 3.82
C LEU A 40 -0.19 -1.29 3.71
N ALA A 41 0.76 -1.66 4.56
CA ALA A 41 1.25 -3.03 4.64
C ALA A 41 0.14 -3.92 5.21
N PHE A 42 -0.11 -5.06 4.57
CA PHE A 42 -1.12 -6.00 5.06
C PHE A 42 -0.66 -7.46 5.09
N ASP A 43 0.34 -7.83 4.28
CA ASP A 43 0.85 -9.20 4.25
C ASP A 43 2.31 -9.26 3.74
N GLY A 44 2.91 -10.45 3.75
CA GLY A 44 4.16 -10.77 3.06
C GLY A 44 3.98 -11.94 2.10
N ASN A 45 4.88 -12.08 1.12
CA ASN A 45 4.86 -13.26 0.25
C ASN A 45 5.23 -14.54 1.00
N TYR A 46 5.01 -15.70 0.36
CA TYR A 46 5.26 -17.01 0.97
C TYR A 46 6.70 -17.17 1.46
N GLU A 47 7.68 -16.69 0.68
CA GLU A 47 9.10 -16.74 1.03
C GLU A 47 9.41 -15.94 2.32
N ALA A 48 8.65 -14.88 2.57
CA ALA A 48 8.78 -14.11 3.79
C ALA A 48 8.36 -14.89 5.03
N LEU A 49 7.70 -16.06 4.99
CA LEU A 49 7.33 -16.83 6.20
C LEU A 49 8.51 -17.17 7.13
N SER A 50 9.73 -17.19 6.58
CA SER A 50 10.97 -17.43 7.32
C SER A 50 11.47 -16.22 8.14
N HIS A 51 10.80 -15.06 8.06
CA HIS A 51 11.24 -13.78 8.64
C HIS A 51 11.49 -13.80 10.16
N LYS A 52 10.92 -14.75 10.90
CA LYS A 52 11.23 -14.92 12.34
C LYS A 52 12.66 -15.42 12.60
N LEU A 53 13.31 -15.97 11.58
CA LEU A 53 14.62 -16.63 11.66
C LEU A 53 15.66 -15.92 10.80
N ALA A 54 15.31 -15.49 9.59
CA ALA A 54 16.23 -14.77 8.70
C ALA A 54 15.47 -13.97 7.63
N PHE A 55 16.07 -12.86 7.20
CA PHE A 55 15.61 -12.08 6.05
C PHE A 55 16.41 -12.47 4.80
N ASP A 56 15.72 -12.86 3.73
CA ASP A 56 16.31 -13.05 2.41
C ASP A 56 16.02 -11.84 1.53
N LYS A 57 17.07 -11.07 1.20
CA LYS A 57 16.94 -9.82 0.41
C LYS A 57 16.38 -10.06 -0.99
N ASP A 58 16.63 -11.23 -1.58
CA ASP A 58 16.28 -11.51 -2.96
C ASP A 58 14.85 -12.05 -3.04
N LEU A 59 14.37 -12.74 -2.00
CA LEU A 59 13.05 -13.40 -1.98
C LEU A 59 11.97 -12.69 -1.15
N ASN A 60 12.31 -12.08 -0.01
CA ASN A 60 11.29 -11.54 0.90
C ASN A 60 10.67 -10.26 0.32
N ARG A 61 9.34 -10.22 0.26
CA ARG A 61 8.58 -9.06 -0.21
C ARG A 61 7.41 -8.77 0.72
N THR A 62 7.29 -7.51 1.11
CA THR A 62 6.10 -6.99 1.79
C THR A 62 5.04 -6.67 0.76
N ILE A 63 3.79 -7.06 1.02
CA ILE A 63 2.62 -6.81 0.18
C ILE A 63 1.83 -5.66 0.79
N CYS A 64 1.61 -4.64 -0.03
CA CYS A 64 0.96 -3.39 0.34
C CYS A 64 -0.25 -3.13 -0.54
N VAL A 65 -1.33 -2.62 0.04
CA VAL A 65 -2.45 -2.07 -0.72
C VAL A 65 -2.11 -0.65 -1.15
N ASP A 66 -2.39 -0.29 -2.40
CA ASP A 66 -2.13 1.05 -2.93
C ASP A 66 -3.14 2.06 -2.36
N ILE A 67 -2.67 3.21 -1.88
CA ILE A 67 -3.54 4.22 -1.28
C ILE A 67 -4.58 4.76 -2.28
N ARG A 68 -4.26 4.75 -3.59
CA ARG A 68 -5.20 5.13 -4.64
C ARG A 68 -6.35 4.15 -4.74
N TYR A 69 -6.09 2.85 -4.55
CA TYR A 69 -7.13 1.83 -4.50
C TYR A 69 -8.01 2.00 -3.27
N VAL A 70 -7.42 2.24 -2.10
CA VAL A 70 -8.16 2.49 -0.86
C VAL A 70 -9.09 3.69 -1.03
N LEU A 71 -8.57 4.83 -1.50
CA LEU A 71 -9.39 6.03 -1.72
C LEU A 71 -10.42 5.85 -2.83
N TRP A 72 -10.11 5.07 -3.88
CA TRP A 72 -11.10 4.72 -4.91
C TRP A 72 -12.24 3.88 -4.34
N CYS A 73 -11.96 2.91 -3.47
CA CYS A 73 -12.97 2.13 -2.77
C CYS A 73 -13.84 3.03 -1.88
N VAL A 74 -13.23 3.92 -1.09
CA VAL A 74 -13.96 4.86 -0.22
C VAL A 74 -14.88 5.79 -1.03
N ASP A 75 -14.37 6.41 -2.10
CA ASP A 75 -15.13 7.34 -2.95
C ASP A 75 -16.16 6.63 -3.85
N LYS A 76 -15.72 5.67 -4.66
CA LYS A 76 -16.54 5.09 -5.75
C LYS A 76 -17.37 3.89 -5.35
N VAL A 77 -16.88 3.06 -4.43
CA VAL A 77 -17.63 1.89 -3.97
C VAL A 77 -18.47 2.25 -2.74
N GLY A 78 -17.87 2.96 -1.78
CA GLY A 78 -18.51 3.35 -0.52
C GLY A 78 -19.34 4.64 -0.59
N GLY A 79 -19.16 5.48 -1.61
CA GLY A 79 -19.85 6.78 -1.71
C GLY A 79 -19.44 7.80 -0.64
N ALA A 80 -18.37 7.56 0.10
CA ALA A 80 -17.95 8.34 1.27
C ALA A 80 -16.96 9.45 0.88
N SER A 81 -17.38 10.31 -0.05
CA SER A 81 -16.55 11.42 -0.57
C SER A 81 -16.16 12.45 0.50
N ASN A 82 -16.93 12.54 1.60
CA ASN A 82 -16.61 13.37 2.76
C ASN A 82 -15.29 12.96 3.42
N ILE A 83 -15.00 11.67 3.52
CA ILE A 83 -13.74 11.18 4.13
C ILE A 83 -12.55 11.56 3.24
N VAL A 84 -12.69 11.41 1.93
CA VAL A 84 -11.62 11.83 0.99
C VAL A 84 -11.38 13.34 1.06
N SER A 85 -12.44 14.13 1.29
CA SER A 85 -12.36 15.59 1.40
C SER A 85 -11.70 16.08 2.70
N GLU A 86 -11.68 15.25 3.75
CA GLU A 86 -10.97 15.55 5.00
C GLU A 86 -9.44 15.42 4.86
N LEU A 87 -8.98 14.65 3.88
CA LEU A 87 -7.56 14.38 3.66
C LEU A 87 -6.88 15.46 2.80
N THR A 88 -5.61 15.74 3.11
CA THR A 88 -4.75 16.54 2.24
C THR A 88 -4.07 15.65 1.21
N LEU A 89 -4.53 15.72 -0.04
CA LEU A 89 -3.95 14.94 -1.14
C LEU A 89 -2.81 15.71 -1.82
N ARG A 90 -1.61 15.11 -1.85
CA ARG A 90 -0.44 15.61 -2.58
C ARG A 90 -0.41 15.00 -3.99
N LYS A 91 0.10 15.76 -4.96
CA LYS A 91 0.12 15.40 -6.40
C LYS A 91 1.55 15.23 -6.88
#